data_AF-A0A0D7BNY7-F1
#
_entry.id   AF-A0A0D7BNY7-F1
#
_cell.length_a   1.000
_cell.length_b   1.000
_cell.length_c   1.000
_cell.angle_alpha   90.00
_cell.angle_beta   90.00
_cell.angle_gamma   90.00
#
_symmetry.space_group_name_H-M   'P 1'
#
loop_
_entity.id
_entity.type
_entity.pdbx_description
1 polymer ?
#
loop_
_entity_poly.entity_id
_entity_poly.type
_entity_poly.pdbx_seq_one_letter_code
_entity_poly.pdbx_strand_id
1 'polypeptide(L)'
;MLMASRTDNEAWIEADIASPRKGPKVKTSTGRSKAPFYKVLQGMPIAVDAFKYGAIPNVTAYFLTHAHSDHYTNLSSSWKNGPIYCSEGTANLIMHMLKVDKKWVRPLPMDIPTEIPNTNGVKVTLIEANHCPGSSLFFFEGKQTLHAGDSEFKSIFIGSDKVYRYLHCGDFRASPQHVLHPCVKGKKIDHVYLDTTYLDPKYSFPPQPQVISACAELAKRISDGTTTNTKSPMNGWLTSTPAGPSSSPGTSKKMKRTLMIVGTYSIGKERIVKAIAKALKSKVYCNAQKTAILKCQTDPELHAMLTNKPLEAQVHVVPLNNVISDVLKEYVKKYQEHFDNAVAFRPTGWTFSPPAGTETIPTVNAVIAKASKGGTFSWTDLKPAARGGTSGLQIYGVPYSEHSSFVELTCFALSLQWGKMIATVNVGDAKRRDAMAKWFDKWEEGRKKNDKEHIVPYRDSEYW
;
A
#
# COMPACT_ATOMS: atom_id res chain seq x y z
N MET A 1 -16.39 29.56 1.76
CA MET A 1 -16.69 28.12 1.65
C MET A 1 -17.53 27.79 0.42
N LEU A 2 -18.68 28.44 0.18
CA LEU A 2 -19.58 28.14 -0.96
C LEU A 2 -18.97 28.23 -2.38
N MET A 3 -18.04 29.16 -2.64
CA MET A 3 -17.36 29.26 -3.95
C MET A 3 -16.30 28.18 -4.16
N ALA A 4 -15.62 27.75 -3.09
CA ALA A 4 -14.63 26.65 -3.14
C ALA A 4 -15.31 25.29 -3.34
N SER A 5 -16.47 25.06 -2.71
CA SER A 5 -17.25 23.83 -2.92
C SER A 5 -17.88 23.74 -4.32
N ARG A 6 -18.26 24.88 -4.92
CA ARG A 6 -18.81 24.92 -6.29
C ARG A 6 -17.73 24.63 -7.34
N THR A 7 -16.56 25.26 -7.21
CA THR A 7 -15.42 25.01 -8.11
C THR A 7 -14.88 23.58 -7.98
N ASP A 8 -14.88 23.00 -6.78
CA ASP A 8 -14.50 21.59 -6.59
C ASP A 8 -15.48 20.62 -7.26
N ASN A 9 -16.78 20.88 -7.17
CA ASN A 9 -17.79 20.07 -7.86
C ASN A 9 -17.63 20.14 -9.38
N GLU A 10 -17.36 21.32 -9.93
CA GLU A 10 -17.14 21.48 -11.37
C GLU A 10 -15.86 20.73 -11.82
N ALA A 11 -14.80 20.68 -11.00
CA ALA A 11 -13.59 19.92 -11.28
C ALA A 11 -13.82 18.40 -11.31
N TRP A 12 -14.69 17.91 -10.43
CA TRP A 12 -15.11 16.51 -10.45
C TRP A 12 -15.99 16.18 -11.64
N ILE A 13 -16.88 17.10 -12.06
CA ILE A 13 -17.68 16.94 -13.27
C ILE A 13 -16.77 16.85 -14.50
N GLU A 14 -15.76 17.73 -14.62
CA GLU A 14 -14.76 17.67 -15.69
C GLU A 14 -14.04 16.32 -15.70
N ALA A 15 -13.61 15.83 -14.53
CA ALA A 15 -12.92 14.55 -14.41
C ALA A 15 -13.79 13.36 -14.81
N ASP A 16 -15.08 13.37 -14.46
CA ASP A 16 -16.05 12.33 -14.85
C ASP A 16 -16.28 12.31 -16.37
N ILE A 17 -16.36 13.49 -17.00
CA ILE A 17 -16.47 13.63 -18.47
C ILE A 17 -15.20 13.10 -19.15
N ALA A 18 -14.01 13.41 -18.60
CA ALA A 18 -12.73 12.96 -19.14
C ALA A 18 -12.50 11.45 -19.00
N SER A 19 -13.11 10.81 -17.99
CA SER A 19 -12.93 9.39 -17.68
C SER A 19 -14.25 8.74 -17.25
N PRO A 20 -15.22 8.59 -18.18
CA PRO A 20 -16.54 8.08 -17.84
C PRO A 20 -16.48 6.61 -17.42
N ARG A 21 -17.29 6.24 -16.42
CA ARG A 21 -17.43 4.86 -15.95
C ARG A 21 -18.07 3.93 -16.97
N LYS A 22 -18.99 4.46 -17.79
CA LYS A 22 -19.71 3.75 -18.84
C LYS A 22 -19.69 4.60 -20.11
N GLY A 23 -19.50 3.96 -21.25
CA GLY A 23 -19.46 4.62 -22.56
C GLY A 23 -18.05 4.89 -23.09
N PRO A 24 -17.94 5.42 -24.32
CA PRO A 24 -16.66 5.66 -24.97
C PRO A 24 -15.87 6.75 -24.23
N LYS A 25 -14.55 6.56 -24.14
CA LYS A 25 -13.66 7.55 -23.52
C LYS A 25 -13.52 8.76 -24.44
N VAL A 26 -13.69 9.96 -23.89
CA VAL A 26 -13.43 11.21 -24.61
C VAL A 26 -11.92 11.28 -24.93
N LYS A 27 -11.61 11.45 -26.21
CA LYS A 27 -10.24 11.62 -26.72
C LYS A 27 -10.04 13.07 -27.16
N THR A 28 -8.84 13.57 -26.95
CA THR A 28 -8.40 14.85 -27.52
C THR A 28 -8.16 14.70 -29.03
N SER A 29 -7.93 15.81 -29.74
CA SER A 29 -7.57 15.83 -31.17
C SER A 29 -6.34 14.98 -31.49
N THR A 30 -5.45 14.75 -30.52
CA THR A 30 -4.24 13.91 -30.65
C THR A 30 -4.47 12.44 -30.29
N GLY A 31 -5.72 12.02 -30.02
CA GLY A 31 -6.07 10.63 -29.67
C GLY A 31 -5.74 10.22 -28.22
N ARG A 32 -5.08 11.07 -27.43
CA ARG A 32 -4.86 10.84 -25.98
C ARG A 32 -6.12 11.12 -25.16
N SER A 33 -6.20 10.50 -23.97
CA SER A 33 -7.22 10.83 -22.97
C SER A 33 -6.78 12.05 -22.15
N LYS A 34 -7.73 12.89 -21.72
CA LYS A 34 -7.45 14.04 -20.83
C LYS A 34 -6.98 13.57 -19.45
N ALA A 35 -5.96 14.22 -18.91
CA ALA A 35 -5.51 14.02 -17.53
C ALA A 35 -6.47 14.74 -16.57
N PRO A 36 -7.00 14.06 -15.54
CA PRO A 36 -7.88 14.68 -14.56
C PRO A 36 -7.09 15.62 -13.64
N PHE A 37 -7.76 16.63 -13.09
CA PHE A 37 -7.12 17.67 -12.27
C PHE A 37 -6.33 17.10 -11.07
N TYR A 38 -6.79 16.00 -10.48
CA TYR A 38 -6.12 15.38 -9.32
C TYR A 38 -4.82 14.61 -9.66
N LYS A 39 -4.40 14.59 -10.94
CA LYS A 39 -3.12 14.00 -11.39
C LYS A 39 -2.08 15.06 -11.79
N VAL A 40 -2.44 16.34 -11.79
CA VAL A 40 -1.56 17.46 -12.12
C VAL A 40 -1.59 18.45 -10.98
N LEU A 41 -0.41 18.89 -10.50
CA LEU A 41 -0.35 19.83 -9.38
C LEU A 41 -0.84 21.21 -9.85
N GLN A 42 -1.87 21.75 -9.18
CA GLN A 42 -2.45 23.01 -9.60
C GLN A 42 -1.41 24.13 -9.59
N GLY A 43 -1.17 24.77 -10.73
CA GLY A 43 -0.21 25.86 -10.86
C GLY A 43 1.26 25.45 -10.96
N MET A 44 1.58 24.15 -11.08
CA MET A 44 2.95 23.66 -11.29
C MET A 44 2.99 22.74 -12.53
N PRO A 45 4.08 22.72 -13.31
CA PRO A 45 4.23 21.86 -14.50
C PRO A 45 4.57 20.40 -14.14
N ILE A 46 3.93 19.88 -13.10
CA ILE A 46 4.23 18.59 -12.47
C ILE A 46 2.98 17.70 -12.53
N ALA A 47 3.14 16.50 -13.05
CA ALA A 47 2.12 15.45 -13.00
C ALA A 47 2.60 14.27 -12.16
N VAL A 48 1.70 13.64 -11.40
CA VAL A 48 2.00 12.51 -10.52
C VAL A 48 1.14 11.30 -10.93
N ASP A 49 1.77 10.15 -11.16
CA ASP A 49 1.13 8.89 -11.55
C ASP A 49 0.18 9.03 -12.76
N ALA A 50 0.67 9.77 -13.78
CA ALA A 50 -0.14 10.26 -14.91
C ALA A 50 0.34 9.70 -16.27
N PHE A 51 0.93 8.51 -16.29
CA PHE A 51 1.58 7.94 -17.48
C PHE A 51 0.61 7.50 -18.58
N LYS A 52 -0.66 7.25 -18.23
CA LYS A 52 -1.68 6.79 -19.19
C LYS A 52 -2.20 7.87 -20.15
N TYR A 53 -1.84 9.13 -19.92
CA TYR A 53 -2.41 10.28 -20.62
C TYR A 53 -1.52 10.83 -21.75
N GLY A 54 -0.36 10.22 -22.02
CA GLY A 54 0.57 10.68 -23.06
C GLY A 54 1.26 12.00 -22.68
N ALA A 55 1.57 12.82 -23.68
CA ALA A 55 2.11 14.17 -23.47
C ALA A 55 1.01 15.10 -22.93
N ILE A 56 1.12 15.48 -21.66
CA ILE A 56 0.15 16.33 -20.96
C ILE A 56 0.56 17.79 -21.20
N PRO A 57 -0.36 18.70 -21.58
CA PRO A 57 -0.02 20.08 -21.91
C PRO A 57 0.78 20.78 -20.79
N ASN A 58 1.90 21.39 -21.18
CA ASN A 58 2.81 22.15 -20.31
C ASN A 58 3.38 21.39 -19.09
N VAL A 59 3.25 20.05 -19.04
CA VAL A 59 3.92 19.25 -18.01
C VAL A 59 5.36 19.01 -18.44
N THR A 60 6.31 19.38 -17.58
CA THR A 60 7.75 19.22 -17.82
C THR A 60 8.40 18.17 -16.91
N ALA A 61 7.71 17.77 -15.85
CA ALA A 61 8.17 16.77 -14.90
C ALA A 61 7.06 15.76 -14.56
N TYR A 62 7.33 14.48 -14.79
CA TYR A 62 6.44 13.39 -14.42
C TYR A 62 6.98 12.67 -13.19
N PHE A 63 6.13 12.42 -12.21
CA PHE A 63 6.50 11.73 -10.98
C PHE A 63 5.80 10.37 -10.91
N LEU A 64 6.53 9.35 -10.45
CA LEU A 64 5.98 8.03 -10.14
C LEU A 64 6.18 7.74 -8.66
N THR A 65 5.09 7.64 -7.91
CA THR A 65 5.12 7.42 -6.45
C THR A 65 5.67 6.04 -6.10
N HIS A 66 5.29 5.01 -6.86
CA HIS A 66 5.73 3.64 -6.66
C HIS A 66 5.45 2.75 -7.88
N ALA A 67 6.03 1.55 -7.93
CA ALA A 67 5.93 0.64 -9.07
C ALA A 67 4.75 -0.36 -8.98
N HIS A 68 3.52 0.13 -8.82
CA HIS A 68 2.28 -0.65 -9.06
C HIS A 68 1.61 -0.28 -10.40
N SER A 69 0.98 -1.27 -11.02
CA SER A 69 0.55 -1.21 -12.42
C SER A 69 -0.49 -0.16 -12.74
N ASP A 70 -1.39 0.11 -11.80
CA ASP A 70 -2.40 1.14 -11.92
C ASP A 70 -1.81 2.56 -11.87
N HIS A 71 -0.66 2.76 -11.21
CA HIS A 71 0.05 4.04 -11.14
C HIS A 71 0.95 4.29 -12.35
N TYR A 72 1.63 3.26 -12.86
CA TYR A 72 2.45 3.37 -14.07
C TYR A 72 1.71 3.00 -15.36
N THR A 73 0.38 2.87 -15.36
CA THR A 73 -0.41 2.42 -16.53
C THR A 73 0.07 3.08 -17.83
N ASN A 74 0.39 2.27 -18.85
CA ASN A 74 0.98 2.63 -20.17
C ASN A 74 2.42 3.16 -20.18
N LEU A 75 3.12 3.20 -19.04
CA LEU A 75 4.57 3.40 -19.02
C LEU A 75 5.27 2.16 -19.58
N SER A 76 6.21 2.37 -20.51
CA SER A 76 6.96 1.30 -21.19
C SER A 76 8.27 1.84 -21.77
N SER A 77 9.04 0.99 -22.43
CA SER A 77 10.24 1.35 -23.19
C SER A 77 10.01 2.44 -24.25
N SER A 78 8.77 2.60 -24.74
CA SER A 78 8.42 3.61 -25.74
C SER A 78 8.19 5.02 -25.17
N TRP A 79 8.31 5.20 -23.84
CA TRP A 79 8.09 6.48 -23.20
C TRP A 79 8.99 7.58 -23.76
N LYS A 80 8.40 8.74 -24.05
CA LYS A 80 9.10 9.91 -24.62
C LYS A 80 8.50 11.26 -24.23
N ASN A 81 7.60 11.27 -23.25
CA ASN A 81 6.80 12.47 -22.94
C ASN A 81 7.47 13.38 -21.89
N GLY A 82 8.58 12.98 -21.30
CA GLY A 82 9.32 13.79 -20.33
C GLY A 82 10.11 12.98 -19.30
N PRO A 83 10.94 13.64 -18.48
CA PRO A 83 11.67 13.00 -17.39
C PRO A 83 10.72 12.46 -16.32
N ILE A 84 11.08 11.30 -15.77
CA ILE A 84 10.38 10.55 -14.73
C ILE A 84 11.18 10.64 -13.44
N TYR A 85 10.64 11.34 -12.44
CA TYR A 85 11.21 11.47 -11.11
C TYR A 85 10.55 10.48 -10.16
N CYS A 86 11.37 9.76 -9.39
CA CYS A 86 10.91 8.76 -8.43
C CYS A 86 12.04 8.42 -7.45
N SER A 87 11.77 7.57 -6.46
CA SER A 87 12.83 7.00 -5.62
C SER A 87 13.76 6.09 -6.42
N GLU A 88 14.95 5.83 -5.89
CA GLU A 88 15.89 4.86 -6.48
C GLU A 88 15.28 3.46 -6.62
N GLY A 89 14.56 2.98 -5.61
CA GLY A 89 13.89 1.68 -5.66
C GLY A 89 12.87 1.60 -6.80
N THR A 90 12.06 2.64 -6.97
CA THR A 90 11.08 2.71 -8.07
C THR A 90 11.78 2.81 -9.43
N ALA A 91 12.87 3.58 -9.54
CA ALA A 91 13.66 3.68 -10.77
C ALA A 91 14.20 2.33 -11.23
N ASN A 92 14.81 1.56 -10.31
CA ASN A 92 15.34 0.22 -10.59
C ASN A 92 14.24 -0.72 -11.09
N LEU A 93 13.06 -0.68 -10.45
CA LEU A 93 11.92 -1.52 -10.80
C LEU A 93 11.37 -1.20 -12.20
N ILE A 94 11.14 0.08 -12.55
CA ILE A 94 10.57 0.42 -13.87
C ILE A 94 11.54 0.19 -15.02
N MET A 95 12.85 0.39 -14.79
CA MET A 95 13.87 0.05 -15.79
C MET A 95 13.93 -1.47 -16.00
N HIS A 96 13.81 -2.26 -14.93
CA HIS A 96 13.83 -3.72 -15.04
C HIS A 96 12.54 -4.30 -15.64
N MET A 97 11.38 -3.95 -15.08
CA MET A 97 10.08 -4.54 -15.38
C MET A 97 9.46 -3.98 -16.65
N LEU A 98 9.56 -2.66 -16.88
CA LEU A 98 8.89 -1.96 -17.97
C LEU A 98 9.84 -1.56 -19.09
N LYS A 99 11.16 -1.81 -18.91
CA LYS A 99 12.23 -1.49 -19.86
C LYS A 99 12.26 0.00 -20.22
N VAL A 100 11.88 0.87 -19.28
CA VAL A 100 11.97 2.32 -19.48
C VAL A 100 13.43 2.69 -19.72
N ASP A 101 13.68 3.46 -20.77
CA ASP A 101 15.02 3.94 -21.11
C ASP A 101 15.56 4.84 -19.99
N LYS A 102 16.77 4.52 -19.49
CA LYS A 102 17.46 5.23 -18.41
C LYS A 102 17.56 6.74 -18.66
N LYS A 103 17.62 7.18 -19.92
CA LYS A 103 17.68 8.62 -20.24
C LYS A 103 16.44 9.40 -19.78
N TRP A 104 15.31 8.74 -19.53
CA TRP A 104 14.10 9.36 -18.99
C TRP A 104 14.00 9.28 -17.48
N VAL A 105 14.72 8.36 -16.82
CA VAL A 105 14.57 8.12 -15.38
C VAL A 105 15.52 9.02 -14.59
N ARG A 106 14.99 9.66 -13.54
CA ARG A 106 15.69 10.60 -12.65
C ARG A 106 15.43 10.17 -11.20
N PRO A 107 16.17 9.18 -10.68
CA PRO A 107 16.03 8.79 -9.27
C PRO A 107 16.41 9.97 -8.37
N LEU A 108 15.65 10.17 -7.30
CA LEU A 108 15.87 11.20 -6.29
C LEU A 108 16.18 10.54 -4.93
N PRO A 109 17.07 11.15 -4.13
CA PRO A 109 17.30 10.70 -2.75
C PRO A 109 16.07 10.92 -1.86
N MET A 110 15.88 10.02 -0.89
CA MET A 110 14.90 10.19 0.18
C MET A 110 15.34 11.32 1.11
N ASP A 111 14.37 12.04 1.69
CA ASP A 111 14.54 13.04 2.77
C ASP A 111 15.44 14.25 2.43
N ILE A 112 15.85 14.40 1.17
CA ILE A 112 16.68 15.52 0.70
C ILE A 112 15.85 16.43 -0.24
N PRO A 113 15.63 17.71 0.12
CA PRO A 113 14.99 18.68 -0.76
C PRO A 113 15.77 18.86 -2.07
N THR A 114 15.14 18.52 -3.18
CA THR A 114 15.75 18.57 -4.52
C THR A 114 14.96 19.49 -5.43
N GLU A 115 15.62 20.46 -6.06
CA GLU A 115 14.99 21.34 -7.05
C GLU A 115 14.74 20.61 -8.37
N ILE A 116 13.55 20.78 -8.94
CA ILE A 116 13.14 20.09 -10.15
C ILE A 116 13.36 20.98 -11.37
N PRO A 117 14.17 20.54 -12.36
CA PRO A 117 14.41 21.29 -13.59
C PRO A 117 13.11 21.69 -14.30
N ASN A 118 13.12 22.86 -14.94
CA ASN A 118 12.00 23.38 -15.75
C ASN A 118 10.68 23.56 -14.98
N THR A 119 10.76 23.73 -13.66
CA THR A 119 9.60 24.05 -12.81
C THR A 119 9.63 25.47 -12.25
N ASN A 120 10.70 26.23 -12.52
CA ASN A 120 10.95 27.58 -11.98
C ASN A 120 10.99 27.59 -10.43
N GLY A 121 11.89 26.77 -9.87
CA GLY A 121 12.23 26.78 -8.44
C GLY A 121 11.42 25.84 -7.54
N VAL A 122 10.60 24.93 -8.08
CA VAL A 122 9.86 23.96 -7.26
C VAL A 122 10.83 22.90 -6.75
N LYS A 123 10.87 22.72 -5.42
CA LYS A 123 11.61 21.67 -4.75
C LYS A 123 10.68 20.55 -4.34
N VAL A 124 11.18 19.32 -4.34
CA VAL A 124 10.49 18.14 -3.81
C VAL A 124 11.34 17.47 -2.73
N THR A 125 10.71 16.97 -1.68
CA THR A 125 11.32 16.01 -0.74
C THR A 125 10.53 14.71 -0.82
N LEU A 126 11.23 13.60 -1.03
CA LEU A 126 10.65 12.26 -0.99
C LEU A 126 10.61 11.79 0.46
N ILE A 127 9.47 11.28 0.92
CA ILE A 127 9.29 10.72 2.26
C ILE A 127 8.81 9.28 2.09
N GLU A 128 9.32 8.34 2.89
CA GLU A 128 8.87 6.93 2.86
C GLU A 128 7.35 6.86 3.06
N ALA A 129 6.66 6.00 2.31
CA ALA A 129 5.19 5.95 2.30
C ALA A 129 4.56 4.82 3.12
N ASN A 130 5.38 3.95 3.68
CA ASN A 130 4.96 2.79 4.45
C ASN A 130 3.98 1.90 3.65
N HIS A 131 4.17 1.83 2.33
CA HIS A 131 3.32 1.09 1.41
C HIS A 131 4.06 -0.13 0.85
N CYS A 132 4.94 0.07 -0.13
CA CYS A 132 5.76 -0.99 -0.72
C CYS A 132 7.22 -0.53 -0.91
N PRO A 133 8.18 -1.43 -1.16
CA PRO A 133 9.57 -1.03 -1.37
C PRO A 133 9.73 0.03 -2.46
N GLY A 134 10.35 1.16 -2.11
CA GLY A 134 10.54 2.30 -3.02
C GLY A 134 9.34 3.24 -3.15
N SER A 135 8.23 3.01 -2.44
CA SER A 135 7.11 3.95 -2.41
C SER A 135 7.46 5.26 -1.70
N SER A 136 6.90 6.37 -2.17
CA SER A 136 7.17 7.68 -1.58
C SER A 136 5.95 8.61 -1.59
N LEU A 137 5.77 9.34 -0.49
CA LEU A 137 5.08 10.62 -0.47
C LEU A 137 5.99 11.65 -1.16
N PHE A 138 5.39 12.61 -1.85
CA PHE A 138 6.11 13.77 -2.40
C PHE A 138 5.64 15.05 -1.73
N PHE A 139 6.58 15.72 -1.06
CA PHE A 139 6.35 17.04 -0.48
C PHE A 139 6.97 18.12 -1.36
N PHE A 140 6.12 18.84 -2.10
CA PHE A 140 6.54 19.91 -3.01
C PHE A 140 6.44 21.28 -2.33
N GLU A 141 7.47 22.11 -2.49
CA GLU A 141 7.49 23.51 -2.06
C GLU A 141 7.95 24.40 -3.22
N GLY A 142 7.17 25.41 -3.56
CA GLY A 142 7.53 26.36 -4.61
C GLY A 142 6.41 27.34 -4.95
N LYS A 143 6.71 28.33 -5.79
CA LYS A 143 5.68 29.22 -6.34
C LYS A 143 4.83 28.46 -7.35
N GLN A 144 3.64 28.98 -7.64
CA GLN A 144 2.87 28.54 -8.79
C GLN A 144 3.35 29.28 -10.04
N THR A 145 3.72 28.54 -11.07
CA THR A 145 4.54 29.02 -12.17
C THR A 145 3.82 29.02 -13.52
N LEU A 146 2.96 28.04 -13.79
CA LEU A 146 2.12 28.03 -15.01
C LEU A 146 0.90 27.12 -14.89
N HIS A 147 -0.04 27.27 -15.81
CA HIS A 147 -1.18 26.37 -15.96
C HIS A 147 -0.79 25.15 -16.80
N ALA A 148 -0.55 24.02 -16.14
CA ALA A 148 -0.34 22.73 -16.78
C ALA A 148 -1.57 21.84 -16.70
N GLY A 149 -1.61 20.82 -17.55
CA GLY A 149 -2.71 19.87 -17.60
C GLY A 149 -3.86 20.30 -18.50
N ASP A 150 -4.82 19.39 -18.61
CA ASP A 150 -6.02 19.57 -19.44
C ASP A 150 -7.15 20.33 -18.73
N SER A 151 -6.96 20.58 -17.44
CA SER A 151 -8.04 21.05 -16.57
C SER A 151 -8.28 22.55 -16.73
N GLU A 152 -9.55 22.94 -16.78
CA GLU A 152 -9.96 24.35 -16.80
C GLU A 152 -9.87 25.02 -15.41
N PHE A 153 -9.56 24.26 -14.35
CA PHE A 153 -9.42 24.76 -12.98
C PHE A 153 -8.07 25.45 -12.76
N LYS A 154 -7.95 26.62 -13.35
CA LYS A 154 -6.77 27.48 -13.30
C LYS A 154 -6.60 28.10 -11.90
N SER A 155 -5.35 28.25 -11.45
CA SER A 155 -5.06 28.97 -10.21
C SER A 155 -4.94 30.48 -10.43
N ILE A 156 -5.63 31.27 -9.62
CA ILE A 156 -5.52 32.73 -9.64
C ILE A 156 -4.21 33.27 -9.04
N PHE A 157 -3.34 32.40 -8.51
CA PHE A 157 -2.12 32.78 -7.80
C PHE A 157 -0.84 32.63 -8.64
N ILE A 158 -0.97 32.32 -9.93
CA ILE A 158 0.18 32.31 -10.84
C ILE A 158 0.74 33.72 -10.96
N GLY A 159 2.06 33.83 -10.85
CA GLY A 159 2.77 35.12 -10.83
C GLY A 159 2.83 35.77 -9.43
N SER A 160 2.18 35.20 -8.42
CA SER A 160 2.36 35.66 -7.04
C SER A 160 3.65 35.13 -6.41
N ASP A 161 4.17 35.85 -5.42
CA ASP A 161 5.33 35.43 -4.63
C ASP A 161 5.01 34.37 -3.57
N LYS A 162 3.74 33.97 -3.45
CA LYS A 162 3.31 32.99 -2.46
C LYS A 162 3.94 31.63 -2.75
N VAL A 163 4.64 31.09 -1.76
CA VAL A 163 5.08 29.69 -1.75
C VAL A 163 3.90 28.79 -1.40
N TYR A 164 3.66 27.81 -2.25
CA TYR A 164 2.68 26.76 -2.03
C TYR A 164 3.36 25.47 -1.58
N ARG A 165 2.65 24.71 -0.74
CA ARG A 165 3.07 23.39 -0.27
C ARG A 165 2.06 22.34 -0.67
N TYR A 166 2.51 21.31 -1.38
CA TYR A 166 1.69 20.19 -1.81
C TYR A 166 2.23 18.92 -1.19
N LEU A 167 1.38 18.13 -0.53
CA LEU A 167 1.72 16.78 -0.11
C LEU A 167 0.93 15.80 -0.97
N HIS A 168 1.63 15.07 -1.84
CA HIS A 168 1.02 14.00 -2.62
C HIS A 168 1.34 12.66 -1.97
N CYS A 169 0.32 11.97 -1.45
CA CYS A 169 0.54 10.77 -0.67
C CYS A 169 0.89 9.53 -1.51
N GLY A 170 0.57 9.55 -2.81
CA GLY A 170 0.61 8.31 -3.59
C GLY A 170 -0.33 7.29 -2.97
N ASP A 171 0.10 6.04 -2.89
CA ASP A 171 -0.48 5.05 -1.99
C ASP A 171 0.39 4.98 -0.73
N PHE A 172 -0.25 5.00 0.44
CA PHE A 172 0.49 5.08 1.70
C PHE A 172 -0.27 4.44 2.87
N ARG A 173 0.47 3.99 3.88
CA ARG A 173 -0.08 3.64 5.18
C ARG A 173 0.35 4.65 6.22
N ALA A 174 -0.55 5.56 6.55
CA ALA A 174 -0.30 6.69 7.42
C ALA A 174 0.26 6.26 8.78
N SER A 175 1.34 6.90 9.17
CA SER A 175 2.00 6.73 10.46
C SER A 175 2.34 8.10 11.06
N PRO A 176 2.57 8.18 12.38
CA PRO A 176 3.08 9.38 13.04
C PRO A 176 4.39 9.92 12.43
N GLN A 177 5.27 9.05 11.92
CA GLN A 177 6.50 9.47 11.23
C GLN A 177 6.24 10.47 10.10
N HIS A 178 5.17 10.30 9.32
CA HIS A 178 4.86 11.23 8.21
C HIS A 178 4.55 12.65 8.70
N VAL A 179 3.84 12.79 9.82
CA VAL A 179 3.47 14.12 10.36
C VAL A 179 4.58 14.73 11.20
N LEU A 180 5.46 13.89 11.74
CA LEU A 180 6.67 14.29 12.47
C LEU A 180 7.86 14.59 11.55
N HIS A 181 7.78 14.21 10.27
CA HIS A 181 8.86 14.40 9.31
C HIS A 181 9.30 15.88 9.27
N PRO A 182 10.61 16.20 9.30
CA PRO A 182 11.10 17.58 9.43
C PRO A 182 10.57 18.56 8.38
N CYS A 183 10.33 18.10 7.15
CA CYS A 183 9.79 18.99 6.10
C CYS A 183 8.27 19.24 6.24
N VAL A 184 7.55 18.42 7.01
CA VAL A 184 6.09 18.47 7.20
C VAL A 184 5.70 19.11 8.52
N LYS A 185 6.37 18.72 9.61
CA LYS A 185 6.02 19.12 10.98
C LYS A 185 5.92 20.64 11.12
N GLY A 186 4.81 21.11 11.69
CA GLY A 186 4.56 22.54 11.95
C GLY A 186 4.28 23.40 10.71
N LYS A 187 4.33 22.85 9.49
CA LYS A 187 4.03 23.60 8.27
C LYS A 187 2.55 23.49 7.89
N LYS A 188 1.99 24.59 7.38
CA LYS A 188 0.71 24.57 6.68
C LYS A 188 0.92 24.07 5.25
N ILE A 189 0.25 22.98 4.92
CA ILE A 189 0.19 22.37 3.59
C ILE A 189 -1.01 22.97 2.86
N ASP A 190 -0.82 23.55 1.67
CA ASP A 190 -1.93 24.11 0.91
C ASP A 190 -2.82 22.99 0.39
N HIS A 191 -2.28 22.01 -0.33
CA HIS A 191 -3.04 20.88 -0.90
C HIS A 191 -2.48 19.53 -0.46
N VAL A 192 -3.36 18.63 0.01
CA VAL A 192 -3.03 17.22 0.29
C VAL A 192 -3.77 16.32 -0.71
N TYR A 193 -3.04 15.57 -1.53
CA TYR A 193 -3.59 14.56 -2.43
C TYR A 193 -3.54 13.22 -1.70
N LEU A 194 -4.68 12.79 -1.17
CA LEU A 194 -4.79 11.73 -0.19
C LEU A 194 -5.19 10.40 -0.83
N ASP A 195 -4.47 9.33 -0.47
CA ASP A 195 -4.93 7.95 -0.67
C ASP A 195 -6.20 7.69 0.14
N THR A 196 -7.30 7.49 -0.56
CA THR A 196 -8.63 7.26 0.01
C THR A 196 -9.12 5.83 -0.20
N THR A 197 -8.20 4.88 -0.36
CA THR A 197 -8.51 3.45 -0.60
C THR A 197 -9.50 2.88 0.41
N TYR A 198 -9.26 3.13 1.71
CA TYR A 198 -10.08 2.64 2.81
C TYR A 198 -10.70 3.77 3.66
N LEU A 199 -11.08 4.88 3.04
CA LEU A 199 -11.83 5.95 3.70
C LEU A 199 -13.30 5.53 3.92
N ASP A 200 -13.51 4.60 4.84
CA ASP A 200 -14.80 4.13 5.34
C ASP A 200 -14.59 3.52 6.74
N PRO A 201 -15.36 3.93 7.77
CA PRO A 201 -15.20 3.46 9.16
C PRO A 201 -15.16 1.96 9.38
N LYS A 202 -15.72 1.16 8.45
CA LYS A 202 -15.67 -0.30 8.54
C LYS A 202 -14.26 -0.87 8.36
N TYR A 203 -13.31 -0.10 7.83
CA TYR A 203 -11.93 -0.55 7.59
C TYR A 203 -11.00 -0.13 8.72
N SER A 204 -10.66 -1.09 9.59
CA SER A 204 -9.83 -0.87 10.78
C SER A 204 -8.83 -2.02 10.94
N PHE A 205 -7.70 -1.94 10.25
CA PHE A 205 -6.71 -3.01 10.23
C PHE A 205 -5.85 -3.03 11.50
N PRO A 206 -5.37 -4.20 11.94
CA PRO A 206 -4.32 -4.28 12.94
C PRO A 206 -3.00 -3.65 12.45
N PRO A 207 -2.12 -3.22 13.36
CA PRO A 207 -0.76 -2.75 13.03
C PRO A 207 0.05 -3.81 12.27
N GLN A 208 0.81 -3.40 11.25
CA GLN A 208 1.63 -4.33 10.47
C GLN A 208 2.59 -5.17 11.34
N PRO A 209 3.31 -4.61 12.34
CA PRO A 209 4.22 -5.40 13.16
C PRO A 209 3.53 -6.55 13.90
N GLN A 210 2.30 -6.33 14.38
CA GLN A 210 1.50 -7.36 15.05
C GLN A 210 1.09 -8.47 14.08
N VAL A 211 0.63 -8.11 12.87
CA VAL A 211 0.26 -9.09 11.84
C VAL A 211 1.48 -9.91 11.38
N ILE A 212 2.62 -9.26 11.16
CA ILE A 212 3.87 -9.91 10.78
C ILE A 212 4.28 -10.93 11.85
N SER A 213 4.26 -10.51 13.12
CA SER A 213 4.60 -11.37 14.26
C SER A 213 3.64 -12.54 14.40
N ALA A 214 2.33 -12.30 14.25
CA ALA A 214 1.30 -13.33 14.27
C ALA A 214 1.51 -14.39 13.17
N CYS A 215 1.84 -13.98 11.93
CA CYS A 215 2.11 -14.92 10.85
C CYS A 215 3.38 -15.75 11.10
N ALA A 216 4.45 -15.11 11.58
CA ALA A 216 5.71 -15.78 11.88
C ALA A 216 5.54 -16.80 13.02
N GLU A 217 4.84 -16.42 14.10
CA GLU A 217 4.57 -17.32 15.22
C GLU A 217 3.66 -18.47 14.81
N LEU A 218 2.59 -18.21 14.05
CA LEU A 218 1.71 -19.26 13.54
C LEU A 218 2.47 -20.26 12.66
N ALA A 219 3.28 -19.77 11.71
CA ALA A 219 4.08 -20.62 10.85
C ALA A 219 5.03 -21.51 11.65
N LYS A 220 5.71 -20.94 12.65
CA LYS A 220 6.60 -21.68 13.56
C LYS A 220 5.86 -22.76 14.34
N ARG A 221 4.73 -22.41 14.99
CA ARG A 221 3.91 -23.38 15.75
C ARG A 221 3.44 -24.54 14.89
N ILE A 222 2.98 -24.27 13.67
CA ILE A 222 2.56 -25.32 12.73
C ILE A 222 3.75 -26.19 12.32
N SER A 223 4.92 -25.59 12.05
CA SER A 223 6.12 -26.34 11.68
C SER A 223 6.63 -27.21 12.82
N ASP A 224 6.52 -26.75 14.06
CA ASP A 224 6.95 -27.48 15.26
C ASP A 224 5.91 -28.54 15.72
N GLY A 225 4.76 -28.63 15.05
CA GLY A 225 3.67 -29.56 15.42
C GLY A 225 2.97 -29.18 16.73
N THR A 226 3.11 -27.93 17.19
CA THR A 226 2.45 -27.43 18.40
C THR A 226 0.95 -27.26 18.15
N THR A 227 0.10 -27.62 19.13
CA THR A 227 -1.36 -27.46 19.02
C THR A 227 -1.74 -25.98 18.82
N THR A 228 -2.34 -25.69 17.66
CA THR A 228 -2.87 -24.36 17.30
C THR A 228 -4.33 -24.18 17.77
N ASN A 229 -4.74 -24.88 18.83
CA ASN A 229 -6.14 -25.14 19.15
C ASN A 229 -6.89 -23.89 19.66
N THR A 230 -7.30 -23.01 18.75
CA THR A 230 -8.43 -22.11 18.96
C THR A 230 -9.70 -22.89 18.68
N LYS A 231 -10.48 -23.17 19.73
CA LYS A 231 -11.74 -23.93 19.71
C LYS A 231 -12.54 -23.75 18.41
N SER A 232 -12.52 -24.77 17.56
CA SER A 232 -13.56 -25.02 16.56
C SER A 232 -13.82 -26.53 16.55
N PRO A 233 -15.08 -26.98 16.77
CA PRO A 233 -15.42 -28.40 16.71
C PRO A 233 -15.50 -28.86 15.24
N MET A 234 -15.21 -30.14 15.01
CA MET A 234 -15.18 -30.89 13.73
C MET A 234 -13.89 -30.74 12.89
N ASN A 235 -12.86 -31.53 13.19
CA ASN A 235 -12.71 -32.90 12.68
C ASN A 235 -11.30 -33.47 13.01
N GLY A 236 -11.27 -34.58 13.76
CA GLY A 236 -10.29 -35.66 13.59
C GLY A 236 -8.80 -35.41 13.86
N TRP A 237 -8.41 -34.35 14.56
CA TRP A 237 -7.01 -34.07 14.89
C TRP A 237 -6.76 -34.31 16.39
N LEU A 238 -6.08 -35.41 16.72
CA LEU A 238 -5.66 -35.93 18.04
C LEU A 238 -6.73 -36.58 18.95
N THR A 239 -6.75 -37.91 18.93
CA THR A 239 -6.70 -38.73 20.17
C THR A 239 -5.82 -39.95 19.92
N SER A 240 -4.51 -39.82 20.16
CA SER A 240 -3.67 -40.98 20.45
C SER A 240 -3.74 -41.24 21.95
N THR A 241 -4.43 -42.31 22.34
CA THR A 241 -4.44 -42.85 23.70
C THR A 241 -3.03 -43.31 24.10
N PRO A 242 -2.64 -43.22 25.38
CA PRO A 242 -1.37 -43.76 25.84
C PRO A 242 -1.49 -45.28 25.98
N ALA A 243 -0.96 -46.03 25.01
CA ALA A 243 -0.68 -47.46 25.16
C ALA A 243 0.71 -47.64 25.79
N GLY A 244 0.80 -48.62 26.70
CA GLY A 244 1.93 -48.89 27.60
C GLY A 244 3.26 -49.24 26.94
N PRO A 245 4.28 -49.58 27.75
CA PRO A 245 5.67 -49.64 27.29
C PRO A 245 5.92 -50.93 26.50
N SER A 246 6.02 -50.81 25.18
CA SER A 246 6.69 -51.80 24.35
C SER A 246 7.86 -51.15 23.63
N SER A 247 9.05 -51.54 24.05
CA SER A 247 10.33 -51.20 23.44
C SER A 247 10.45 -51.84 22.07
N SER A 248 10.59 -51.03 21.03
CA SER A 248 11.08 -51.45 19.71
C SER A 248 12.05 -50.38 19.19
N PRO A 249 13.15 -50.75 18.51
CA PRO A 249 14.23 -49.82 18.19
C PRO A 249 13.81 -48.84 17.09
N GLY A 250 14.16 -47.57 17.30
CA GLY A 250 13.68 -46.41 16.55
C GLY A 250 13.85 -46.48 15.05
N THR A 251 12.73 -46.45 14.33
CA THR A 251 12.66 -45.71 13.08
C THR A 251 12.58 -44.23 13.44
N SER A 252 13.56 -43.42 13.01
CA SER A 252 13.52 -41.97 13.18
C SER A 252 12.19 -41.46 12.60
N LYS A 253 11.28 -40.98 13.45
CA LYS A 253 10.05 -40.31 12.99
C LYS A 253 10.47 -39.20 12.04
N LYS A 254 10.23 -39.39 10.73
CA LYS A 254 10.49 -38.39 9.69
C LYS A 254 9.79 -37.11 10.14
N MET A 255 10.56 -36.06 10.45
CA MET A 255 9.97 -34.79 10.89
C MET A 255 9.01 -34.33 9.79
N LYS A 256 7.74 -34.12 10.15
CA LYS A 256 6.74 -33.68 9.19
C LYS A 256 7.14 -32.30 8.67
N ARG A 257 7.39 -32.16 7.37
CA ARG A 257 7.84 -30.90 6.78
C ARG A 257 6.63 -30.19 6.18
N THR A 258 6.28 -29.03 6.72
CA THR A 258 5.17 -28.22 6.21
C THR A 258 5.69 -27.16 5.25
N LEU A 259 5.15 -27.12 4.03
CA LEU A 259 5.45 -26.08 3.04
C LEU A 259 4.70 -24.79 3.40
N MET A 260 5.42 -23.69 3.61
CA MET A 260 4.83 -22.38 3.85
C MET A 260 4.78 -21.57 2.56
N ILE A 261 3.60 -21.16 2.13
CA ILE A 261 3.39 -20.41 0.90
C ILE A 261 2.91 -19.01 1.26
N VAL A 262 3.52 -17.97 0.69
CA VAL A 262 3.10 -16.57 0.91
C VAL A 262 2.71 -15.94 -0.43
N GLY A 263 1.47 -15.49 -0.53
CA GLY A 263 0.99 -14.73 -1.68
C GLY A 263 1.49 -13.29 -1.67
N THR A 264 2.07 -12.82 -2.78
CA THR A 264 2.55 -11.43 -2.94
C THR A 264 2.12 -10.83 -4.27
N TYR A 265 2.16 -9.50 -4.41
CA TYR A 265 2.06 -8.85 -5.72
C TYR A 265 3.42 -8.90 -6.44
N SER A 266 3.63 -8.07 -7.47
CA SER A 266 4.96 -7.91 -8.08
C SER A 266 6.00 -7.42 -7.07
N ILE A 267 5.62 -6.47 -6.20
CA ILE A 267 6.36 -5.97 -5.04
C ILE A 267 5.40 -5.81 -3.85
N GLY A 268 5.91 -5.65 -2.64
CA GLY A 268 5.10 -5.53 -1.42
C GLY A 268 4.92 -6.86 -0.69
N LYS A 269 4.69 -6.76 0.63
CA LYS A 269 4.51 -7.85 1.60
C LYS A 269 5.76 -8.67 1.91
N GLU A 270 6.93 -8.24 1.46
CA GLU A 270 8.22 -8.90 1.72
C GLU A 270 8.50 -9.02 3.24
N ARG A 271 8.00 -8.09 4.07
CA ARG A 271 8.11 -8.13 5.54
C ARG A 271 7.54 -9.43 6.13
N ILE A 272 6.39 -9.92 5.63
CA ILE A 272 5.80 -11.19 6.08
C ILE A 272 6.67 -12.37 5.64
N VAL A 273 7.12 -12.36 4.38
CA VAL A 273 7.98 -13.42 3.83
C VAL A 273 9.24 -13.58 4.67
N LYS A 274 9.94 -12.46 4.94
CA LYS A 274 11.15 -12.44 5.77
C LYS A 274 10.88 -12.93 7.19
N ALA A 275 9.80 -12.48 7.83
CA ALA A 275 9.49 -12.86 9.20
C ALA A 275 9.21 -14.37 9.34
N ILE A 276 8.43 -14.95 8.42
CA ILE A 276 8.19 -16.40 8.39
C ILE A 276 9.50 -17.16 8.12
N ALA A 277 10.29 -16.73 7.14
CA ALA A 277 11.57 -17.38 6.82
C ALA A 277 12.55 -17.36 7.99
N LYS A 278 12.66 -16.23 8.70
CA LYS A 278 13.47 -16.10 9.92
C LYS A 278 12.98 -17.03 11.03
N ALA A 279 11.67 -17.04 11.30
CA ALA A 279 11.08 -17.87 12.35
C ALA A 279 11.33 -19.36 12.12
N LEU A 280 11.38 -19.78 10.86
CA LEU A 280 11.63 -21.16 10.44
C LEU A 280 13.11 -21.46 10.13
N LYS A 281 14.01 -20.47 10.25
CA LYS A 281 15.43 -20.57 9.83
C LYS A 281 15.57 -21.13 8.41
N SER A 282 14.71 -20.68 7.51
CA SER A 282 14.59 -21.21 6.15
C SER A 282 15.05 -20.20 5.10
N LYS A 283 15.48 -20.70 3.93
CA LYS A 283 15.55 -19.93 2.70
C LYS A 283 14.14 -19.61 2.15
N VAL A 284 14.10 -18.67 1.20
CA VAL A 284 12.90 -18.25 0.47
C VAL A 284 13.06 -18.62 -1.00
N TYR A 285 12.14 -19.39 -1.54
CA TYR A 285 12.09 -19.73 -2.96
C TYR A 285 10.99 -18.94 -3.68
N CYS A 286 11.29 -18.46 -4.87
CA CYS A 286 10.31 -17.95 -5.82
C CYS A 286 10.83 -18.18 -7.25
N ASN A 287 9.97 -18.01 -8.26
CA ASN A 287 10.40 -18.20 -9.65
C ASN A 287 11.46 -17.16 -10.06
N ALA A 288 12.15 -17.41 -11.19
CA ALA A 288 13.23 -16.55 -11.66
C ALA A 288 12.77 -15.09 -11.91
N GLN A 289 11.55 -14.91 -12.42
CA GLN A 289 10.96 -13.60 -12.67
C GLN A 289 10.77 -12.80 -11.38
N LYS A 290 10.15 -13.39 -10.35
CA LYS A 290 9.96 -12.75 -9.04
C LYS A 290 11.30 -12.51 -8.35
N THR A 291 12.24 -13.44 -8.45
CA THR A 291 13.61 -13.27 -7.93
C THR A 291 14.29 -12.05 -8.53
N ALA A 292 14.20 -11.85 -9.85
CA ALA A 292 14.78 -10.70 -10.52
C ALA A 292 14.16 -9.37 -10.07
N ILE A 293 12.84 -9.35 -9.84
CA ILE A 293 12.14 -8.17 -9.29
C ILE A 293 12.60 -7.87 -7.86
N LEU A 294 12.66 -8.87 -6.98
CA LEU A 294 13.10 -8.68 -5.59
C LEU A 294 14.56 -8.20 -5.50
N LYS A 295 15.42 -8.62 -6.44
CA LYS A 295 16.80 -8.15 -6.55
C LYS A 295 16.94 -6.69 -7.01
N CYS A 296 15.88 -6.07 -7.53
CA CYS A 296 15.87 -4.64 -7.85
C CYS A 296 15.62 -3.76 -6.62
N GLN A 297 15.16 -4.35 -5.51
CA GLN A 297 14.92 -3.66 -4.24
C GLN A 297 16.21 -3.60 -3.41
N THR A 298 16.39 -2.53 -2.63
CA THR A 298 17.51 -2.39 -1.69
C THR A 298 17.22 -3.15 -0.39
N ASP A 299 17.21 -4.48 -0.43
CA ASP A 299 16.94 -5.36 0.72
C ASP A 299 17.96 -6.51 0.82
N PRO A 300 19.18 -6.24 1.32
CA PRO A 300 20.25 -7.23 1.39
C PRO A 300 19.89 -8.43 2.27
N GLU A 301 19.05 -8.22 3.28
CA GLU A 301 18.54 -9.28 4.15
C GLU A 301 17.66 -10.26 3.37
N LEU A 302 16.70 -9.77 2.58
CA LEU A 302 15.90 -10.62 1.71
C LEU A 302 16.78 -11.34 0.70
N HIS A 303 17.73 -10.64 0.08
CA HIS A 303 18.62 -11.21 -0.94
C HIS A 303 19.42 -12.41 -0.40
N ALA A 304 19.91 -12.32 0.83
CA ALA A 304 20.63 -13.41 1.49
C ALA A 304 19.74 -14.63 1.79
N MET A 305 18.42 -14.45 1.88
CA MET A 305 17.45 -15.54 2.09
C MET A 305 17.02 -16.23 0.80
N LEU A 306 17.19 -15.60 -0.37
CA LEU A 306 16.71 -16.17 -1.64
C LEU A 306 17.49 -17.42 -2.05
N THR A 307 16.78 -18.40 -2.61
CA THR A 307 17.35 -19.55 -3.32
C THR A 307 16.59 -19.81 -4.62
N ASN A 308 17.27 -20.35 -5.62
CA ASN A 308 16.65 -20.85 -6.85
C ASN A 308 16.29 -22.34 -6.77
N LYS A 309 16.62 -23.03 -5.68
CA LYS A 309 16.30 -24.44 -5.47
C LYS A 309 15.10 -24.58 -4.53
N PRO A 310 13.93 -25.06 -5.01
CA PRO A 310 12.71 -25.07 -4.21
C PRO A 310 12.80 -25.93 -2.94
N LEU A 311 13.58 -27.02 -2.97
CA LEU A 311 13.70 -27.96 -1.85
C LEU A 311 14.63 -27.47 -0.72
N GLU A 312 15.48 -26.49 -1.00
CA GLU A 312 16.30 -25.78 0.02
C GLU A 312 15.46 -24.80 0.85
N ALA A 313 14.26 -24.45 0.39
CA ALA A 313 13.36 -23.51 1.05
C ALA A 313 12.10 -24.19 1.57
N GLN A 314 11.74 -23.88 2.82
CA GLN A 314 10.43 -24.16 3.39
C GLN A 314 9.42 -23.05 3.09
N VAL A 315 9.89 -21.84 2.72
CA VAL A 315 9.04 -20.68 2.41
C VAL A 315 9.05 -20.42 0.91
N HIS A 316 7.89 -20.55 0.26
CA HIS A 316 7.71 -20.31 -1.16
C HIS A 316 6.84 -19.08 -1.39
N VAL A 317 7.24 -18.21 -2.32
CA VAL A 317 6.47 -17.01 -2.69
C VAL A 317 5.79 -17.24 -4.03
N VAL A 318 4.49 -16.97 -4.07
CA VAL A 318 3.63 -17.12 -5.26
C VAL A 318 2.83 -15.85 -5.51
N PRO A 319 2.29 -15.63 -6.73
CA PRO A 319 1.35 -14.54 -6.98
C PRO A 319 0.13 -14.63 -6.05
N LEU A 320 -0.28 -13.50 -5.46
CA LEU A 320 -1.36 -13.44 -4.48
C LEU A 320 -2.67 -14.05 -5.01
N ASN A 321 -2.98 -13.82 -6.28
CA ASN A 321 -4.19 -14.34 -6.92
C ASN A 321 -4.19 -15.87 -7.03
N ASN A 322 -3.01 -16.51 -7.04
CA ASN A 322 -2.92 -17.96 -7.12
C ASN A 322 -3.36 -18.62 -5.81
N VAL A 323 -3.22 -17.94 -4.67
CA VAL A 323 -3.44 -18.53 -3.33
C VAL A 323 -4.88 -19.03 -3.11
N ILE A 324 -5.86 -18.55 -3.87
CA ILE A 324 -7.27 -18.97 -3.77
C ILE A 324 -7.76 -19.76 -4.98
N SER A 325 -6.85 -20.11 -5.90
CA SER A 325 -7.17 -20.79 -7.15
C SER A 325 -6.75 -22.25 -7.12
N ASP A 326 -7.30 -23.06 -8.02
CA ASP A 326 -6.86 -24.45 -8.20
C ASP A 326 -5.37 -24.57 -8.58
N VAL A 327 -4.78 -23.50 -9.13
CA VAL A 327 -3.34 -23.39 -9.39
C VAL A 327 -2.50 -23.62 -8.11
N LEU A 328 -2.99 -23.20 -6.93
CA LEU A 328 -2.27 -23.45 -5.68
C LEU A 328 -2.25 -24.95 -5.35
N LYS A 329 -3.33 -25.68 -5.61
CA LYS A 329 -3.40 -27.12 -5.35
C LYS A 329 -2.42 -27.88 -6.25
N GLU A 330 -2.36 -27.50 -7.52
CA GLU A 330 -1.36 -28.04 -8.46
C GLU A 330 0.08 -27.69 -8.03
N TYR A 331 0.30 -26.47 -7.53
CA TYR A 331 1.60 -26.06 -7.01
C TYR A 331 2.03 -26.92 -5.81
N VAL A 332 1.13 -27.16 -4.85
CA VAL A 332 1.41 -28.01 -3.68
C VAL A 332 1.67 -29.45 -4.11
N LYS A 333 0.89 -29.98 -5.05
CA LYS A 333 1.07 -31.35 -5.58
C LYS A 333 2.47 -31.61 -6.13
N LYS A 334 3.13 -30.60 -6.71
CA LYS A 334 4.52 -30.71 -7.21
C LYS A 334 5.55 -31.04 -6.12
N TYR A 335 5.23 -30.76 -4.85
CA TYR A 335 6.15 -30.93 -3.72
C TYR A 335 5.65 -31.93 -2.67
N GLN A 336 4.57 -32.67 -2.96
CA GLN A 336 3.95 -33.61 -2.01
C GLN A 336 4.86 -34.77 -1.56
N GLU A 337 5.90 -35.09 -2.33
CA GLU A 337 6.89 -36.12 -1.95
C GLU A 337 7.88 -35.61 -0.88
N HIS A 338 8.01 -34.29 -0.74
CA HIS A 338 8.98 -33.62 0.13
C HIS A 338 8.33 -32.91 1.32
N PHE A 339 7.03 -32.59 1.22
CA PHE A 339 6.26 -31.93 2.27
C PHE A 339 4.95 -32.68 2.52
N ASP A 340 4.67 -32.98 3.78
CA ASP A 340 3.47 -33.73 4.17
C ASP A 340 2.20 -32.86 4.13
N ASN A 341 2.37 -31.54 4.35
CA ASN A 341 1.28 -30.57 4.39
C ASN A 341 1.75 -29.22 3.83
N ALA A 342 0.80 -28.37 3.47
CA ALA A 342 1.05 -26.99 3.07
C ALA A 342 0.17 -26.00 3.84
N VAL A 343 0.71 -24.82 4.12
CA VAL A 343 0.00 -23.67 4.68
C VAL A 343 0.26 -22.49 3.77
N ALA A 344 -0.80 -21.82 3.32
CA ALA A 344 -0.71 -20.62 2.50
C ALA A 344 -1.22 -19.40 3.25
N PHE A 345 -0.41 -18.36 3.31
CA PHE A 345 -0.79 -17.04 3.80
C PHE A 345 -1.22 -16.17 2.62
N ARG A 346 -2.39 -15.54 2.75
CA ARG A 346 -2.91 -14.56 1.80
C ARG A 346 -2.99 -13.17 2.47
N PRO A 347 -1.89 -12.40 2.46
CA PRO A 347 -1.87 -11.08 3.05
C PRO A 347 -2.60 -10.07 2.17
N THR A 348 -3.67 -9.48 2.66
CA THR A 348 -4.34 -8.33 2.03
C THR A 348 -5.33 -7.68 3.00
N GLY A 349 -5.47 -6.35 2.95
CA GLY A 349 -6.49 -5.63 3.72
C GLY A 349 -7.91 -6.13 3.45
N TRP A 350 -8.17 -6.70 2.27
CA TRP A 350 -9.47 -7.25 1.89
C TRP A 350 -9.91 -8.50 2.67
N THR A 351 -9.02 -9.16 3.42
CA THR A 351 -9.41 -10.27 4.31
C THR A 351 -9.88 -9.79 5.67
N PHE A 352 -9.83 -8.48 5.94
CA PHE A 352 -10.36 -7.93 7.17
C PHE A 352 -11.89 -7.94 7.16
N SER A 353 -12.46 -8.50 8.23
CA SER A 353 -13.89 -8.41 8.53
C SER A 353 -14.06 -7.55 9.78
N PRO A 354 -14.85 -6.47 9.73
CA PRO A 354 -15.13 -5.67 10.91
C PRO A 354 -15.83 -6.53 11.97
N PRO A 355 -15.53 -6.33 13.27
CA PRO A 355 -16.28 -6.97 14.35
C PRO A 355 -17.79 -6.68 14.24
N ALA A 356 -18.62 -7.65 14.67
CA ALA A 356 -20.06 -7.46 14.73
C ALA A 356 -20.41 -6.22 15.58
N GLY A 357 -21.34 -5.39 15.10
CA GLY A 357 -21.72 -4.14 15.77
C GLY A 357 -20.75 -2.96 15.57
N THR A 358 -19.79 -3.05 14.64
CA THR A 358 -18.95 -1.90 14.29
C THR A 358 -19.80 -0.71 13.82
N GLU A 359 -19.69 0.42 14.51
CA GLU A 359 -20.40 1.66 14.20
C GLU A 359 -19.99 2.18 12.81
N THR A 360 -20.98 2.47 11.97
CA THR A 360 -20.76 2.89 10.57
C THR A 360 -20.56 4.39 10.41
N ILE A 361 -20.92 5.19 11.41
CA ILE A 361 -20.80 6.65 11.40
C ILE A 361 -20.26 7.15 12.76
N PRO A 362 -19.04 6.75 13.17
CA PRO A 362 -18.50 7.16 14.46
C PRO A 362 -18.24 8.67 14.52
N THR A 363 -18.21 9.23 15.73
CA THR A 363 -17.69 10.59 15.94
C THR A 363 -16.17 10.62 15.82
N VAL A 364 -15.59 11.78 15.50
CA VAL A 364 -14.12 11.95 15.43
C VAL A 364 -13.46 11.54 16.76
N ASN A 365 -14.03 11.95 17.90
CA ASN A 365 -13.51 11.60 19.22
C ASN A 365 -13.55 10.09 19.48
N ALA A 366 -14.60 9.39 19.04
CA ALA A 366 -14.66 7.94 19.15
C ALA A 366 -13.56 7.24 18.33
N VAL A 367 -13.22 7.78 17.16
CA VAL A 367 -12.12 7.28 16.31
C VAL A 367 -10.77 7.49 16.99
N ILE A 368 -10.52 8.67 17.56
CA ILE A 368 -9.29 8.97 18.31
C ILE A 368 -9.17 8.05 19.53
N ALA A 369 -10.25 7.90 20.31
CA ALA A 369 -10.27 7.02 21.47
C ALA A 369 -9.97 5.57 21.09
N LYS A 370 -10.43 5.12 19.91
CA LYS A 370 -10.11 3.80 19.37
C LYS A 370 -8.63 3.67 19.01
N ALA A 371 -8.02 4.69 18.41
CA ALA A 371 -6.60 4.71 18.13
C ALA A 371 -5.77 4.55 19.42
N SER A 372 -6.13 5.32 20.46
CA SER A 372 -5.41 5.33 21.74
C SER A 372 -5.58 4.05 22.57
N LYS A 373 -6.77 3.42 22.56
CA LYS A 373 -7.01 2.16 23.31
C LYS A 373 -6.17 0.99 22.80
N GLY A 374 -5.93 0.96 21.48
CA GLY A 374 -5.12 -0.08 20.86
C GLY A 374 -5.76 -1.46 20.79
N GLY A 375 -5.69 -2.10 19.62
CA GLY A 375 -6.01 -3.53 19.48
C GLY A 375 -4.77 -4.40 19.67
N THR A 376 -4.96 -5.60 20.20
CA THR A 376 -3.97 -6.69 20.13
C THR A 376 -4.35 -7.62 18.98
N PHE A 377 -3.39 -7.95 18.12
CA PHE A 377 -3.52 -8.97 17.08
C PHE A 377 -2.39 -9.97 17.21
N SER A 378 -2.72 -11.25 17.25
CA SER A 378 -1.78 -12.36 17.46
C SER A 378 -2.12 -13.55 16.57
N TRP A 379 -1.33 -14.62 16.66
CA TRP A 379 -1.56 -15.83 15.88
C TRP A 379 -2.92 -16.49 16.16
N THR A 380 -3.52 -16.28 17.34
CA THR A 380 -4.85 -16.84 17.66
C THR A 380 -5.99 -16.18 16.89
N ASP A 381 -5.75 -14.98 16.36
CA ASP A 381 -6.72 -14.25 15.56
C ASP A 381 -6.72 -14.69 14.10
N LEU A 382 -5.66 -15.40 13.66
CA LEU A 382 -5.55 -15.97 12.33
C LEU A 382 -6.31 -17.30 12.25
N LYS A 383 -7.39 -17.30 11.47
CA LYS A 383 -8.22 -18.49 11.24
C LYS A 383 -8.06 -19.01 9.81
N PRO A 384 -8.05 -20.34 9.61
CA PRO A 384 -8.04 -20.90 8.28
C PRO A 384 -9.34 -20.52 7.56
N ALA A 385 -9.24 -20.18 6.28
CA ALA A 385 -10.36 -19.86 5.43
C ALA A 385 -11.24 -21.10 5.22
N ALA A 386 -12.56 -20.92 5.28
CA ALA A 386 -13.52 -22.01 5.10
C ALA A 386 -13.54 -22.58 3.65
N ARG A 387 -12.97 -21.88 2.68
CA ARG A 387 -12.94 -22.28 1.26
C ARG A 387 -11.52 -22.28 0.73
N GLY A 388 -11.24 -23.20 -0.20
CA GLY A 388 -9.96 -23.32 -0.91
C GLY A 388 -8.95 -24.26 -0.25
N GLY A 389 -9.13 -24.59 1.03
CA GLY A 389 -8.31 -25.60 1.72
C GLY A 389 -8.71 -27.04 1.40
N THR A 390 -7.79 -27.97 1.67
CA THR A 390 -7.99 -29.43 1.66
C THR A 390 -7.39 -30.04 2.93
N SER A 391 -7.51 -31.35 3.14
CA SER A 391 -6.88 -32.03 4.28
C SER A 391 -5.36 -31.83 4.37
N GLY A 392 -4.68 -31.60 3.23
CA GLY A 392 -3.24 -31.34 3.15
C GLY A 392 -2.86 -29.88 2.85
N LEU A 393 -3.83 -28.96 2.75
CA LEU A 393 -3.59 -27.54 2.45
C LEU A 393 -4.51 -26.64 3.28
N GLN A 394 -3.94 -25.80 4.14
CA GLN A 394 -4.66 -24.76 4.86
C GLN A 394 -4.34 -23.38 4.28
N ILE A 395 -5.35 -22.51 4.18
CA ILE A 395 -5.18 -21.14 3.67
C ILE A 395 -5.60 -20.17 4.77
N TYR A 396 -4.76 -19.19 5.10
CA TYR A 396 -5.05 -18.15 6.08
C TYR A 396 -5.23 -16.81 5.37
N GLY A 397 -6.38 -16.18 5.58
CA GLY A 397 -6.58 -14.77 5.24
C GLY A 397 -5.83 -13.92 6.27
N VAL A 398 -4.91 -13.07 5.81
CA VAL A 398 -4.06 -12.27 6.69
C VAL A 398 -4.39 -10.79 6.48
N PRO A 399 -4.91 -10.06 7.49
CA PRO A 399 -5.33 -8.66 7.37
C PRO A 399 -4.14 -7.69 7.35
N TYR A 400 -3.14 -7.98 6.51
CA TYR A 400 -1.99 -7.12 6.26
C TYR A 400 -2.34 -6.11 5.17
N SER A 401 -2.55 -4.86 5.58
CA SER A 401 -2.74 -3.73 4.68
C SER A 401 -1.44 -2.95 4.51
N GLU A 402 -1.19 -2.50 3.28
CA GLU A 402 -0.16 -1.50 2.92
C GLU A 402 -0.81 -0.13 2.63
N HIS A 403 -2.12 -0.02 2.86
CA HIS A 403 -2.86 1.25 2.84
C HIS A 403 -3.39 1.56 4.24
N SER A 404 -3.57 2.85 4.48
CA SER A 404 -4.14 3.38 5.71
C SER A 404 -5.54 2.83 5.98
N SER A 405 -5.78 2.38 7.21
CA SER A 405 -7.12 2.21 7.78
C SER A 405 -7.81 3.55 7.94
N PHE A 406 -9.13 3.53 8.16
CA PHE A 406 -9.89 4.74 8.43
C PHE A 406 -9.41 5.49 9.69
N VAL A 407 -8.96 4.74 10.71
CA VAL A 407 -8.41 5.32 11.95
C VAL A 407 -7.09 6.04 11.66
N GLU A 408 -6.17 5.39 10.95
CA GLU A 408 -4.88 5.97 10.56
C GLU A 408 -5.08 7.24 9.69
N LEU A 409 -5.99 7.20 8.70
CA LEU A 409 -6.34 8.38 7.89
C LEU A 409 -6.89 9.53 8.72
N THR A 410 -7.78 9.23 9.68
CA THR A 410 -8.37 10.23 10.57
C THR A 410 -7.28 10.88 11.43
N CYS A 411 -6.41 10.08 12.05
CA CYS A 411 -5.34 10.59 12.90
C CYS A 411 -4.34 11.44 12.10
N PHE A 412 -4.00 11.00 10.89
CA PHE A 412 -3.15 11.75 9.96
C PHE A 412 -3.76 13.10 9.58
N ALA A 413 -5.03 13.12 9.15
CA ALA A 413 -5.72 14.34 8.75
C ALA A 413 -5.89 15.35 9.90
N LEU A 414 -6.03 14.87 11.13
CA LEU A 414 -6.16 15.72 12.33
C LEU A 414 -4.81 16.22 12.87
N SER A 415 -3.71 15.52 12.54
CA SER A 415 -2.35 15.88 12.97
C SER A 415 -1.61 16.76 11.96
N LEU A 416 -2.23 17.07 10.81
CA LEU A 416 -1.68 17.95 9.79
C LEU A 416 -2.38 19.29 9.75
N GLN A 417 -1.63 20.36 9.50
CA GLN A 417 -2.20 21.64 9.11
C GLN A 417 -2.37 21.70 7.59
N TRP A 418 -3.60 21.53 7.10
CA TRP A 418 -3.88 21.52 5.66
C TRP A 418 -4.93 22.58 5.25
N GLY A 419 -4.86 23.00 3.99
CA GLY A 419 -5.79 23.94 3.35
C GLY A 419 -6.91 23.22 2.62
N LYS A 420 -6.56 22.31 1.70
CA LYS A 420 -7.50 21.52 0.91
C LYS A 420 -7.04 20.07 0.84
N MET A 421 -8.00 19.13 0.93
CA MET A 421 -7.75 17.72 0.70
C MET A 421 -8.43 17.22 -0.57
N ILE A 422 -7.70 16.45 -1.37
CA ILE A 422 -8.12 15.96 -2.68
C ILE A 422 -7.99 14.44 -2.67
N ALA A 423 -9.11 13.73 -2.81
CA ALA A 423 -9.10 12.28 -2.93
C ALA A 423 -8.45 11.82 -4.24
N THR A 424 -7.66 10.75 -4.20
CA THR A 424 -7.02 10.17 -5.40
C THR A 424 -7.58 8.78 -5.77
N VAL A 425 -8.26 8.12 -4.82
CA VAL A 425 -8.82 6.75 -4.98
C VAL A 425 -10.33 6.77 -4.76
N ASN A 426 -11.04 5.82 -5.37
CA ASN A 426 -12.51 5.71 -5.28
C ASN A 426 -13.28 6.94 -5.84
N VAL A 427 -12.62 7.76 -6.67
CA VAL A 427 -13.15 9.04 -7.14
C VAL A 427 -14.09 8.95 -8.34
N GLY A 428 -14.20 7.80 -9.01
CA GLY A 428 -15.11 7.65 -10.16
C GLY A 428 -16.60 7.58 -9.78
N ASP A 429 -16.95 7.58 -8.49
CA ASP A 429 -18.34 7.56 -7.99
C ASP A 429 -18.70 8.89 -7.34
N ALA A 430 -19.72 9.59 -7.83
CA ALA A 430 -20.24 10.78 -7.15
C ALA A 430 -20.64 10.48 -5.69
N LYS A 431 -21.34 9.36 -5.43
CA LYS A 431 -21.78 9.02 -4.08
C LYS A 431 -20.61 8.75 -3.13
N ARG A 432 -19.52 8.13 -3.63
CA ARG A 432 -18.32 7.91 -2.81
C ARG A 432 -17.56 9.22 -2.58
N ARG A 433 -17.48 10.10 -3.59
CA ARG A 433 -16.90 11.43 -3.42
C ARG A 433 -17.63 12.24 -2.36
N ASP A 434 -18.96 12.26 -2.39
CA ASP A 434 -19.77 12.95 -1.38
C ASP A 434 -19.54 12.37 0.03
N ALA A 435 -19.42 11.04 0.15
CA ALA A 435 -19.12 10.40 1.42
C ALA A 435 -17.72 10.77 1.95
N MET A 436 -16.70 10.84 1.08
CA MET A 436 -15.36 11.29 1.45
C MET A 436 -15.33 12.76 1.84
N ALA A 437 -16.03 13.63 1.08
CA ALA A 437 -16.11 15.06 1.36
C ALA A 437 -16.69 15.34 2.77
N LYS A 438 -17.75 14.64 3.17
CA LYS A 438 -18.31 14.73 4.52
C LYS A 438 -17.31 14.40 5.62
N TRP A 439 -16.38 13.47 5.37
CA TRP A 439 -15.30 13.17 6.32
C TRP A 439 -14.21 14.22 6.31
N PHE A 440 -13.88 14.79 5.16
CA PHE A 440 -12.95 15.92 5.07
C PHE A 440 -13.47 17.12 5.87
N ASP A 441 -14.76 17.44 5.78
CA ASP A 441 -15.40 18.50 6.57
C ASP A 441 -15.31 18.21 8.07
N LYS A 442 -15.65 16.99 8.51
CA LYS A 442 -15.52 16.56 9.92
C LYS A 442 -14.09 16.66 10.43
N TRP A 443 -13.11 16.28 9.62
CA TRP A 443 -11.69 16.38 9.98
C TRP A 443 -11.23 17.83 10.02
N GLU A 444 -11.71 18.70 9.12
CA GLU A 444 -11.41 20.13 9.16
C GLU A 444 -11.95 20.78 10.44
N GLU A 445 -13.21 20.49 10.79
CA GLU A 445 -13.84 20.96 12.02
C GLU A 445 -13.12 20.45 13.27
N GLY A 446 -12.76 19.16 13.30
CA GLY A 446 -12.00 18.55 14.39
C GLY A 446 -10.64 19.20 14.57
N ARG A 447 -9.89 19.39 13.47
CA ARG A 447 -8.57 20.03 13.48
C ARG A 447 -8.63 21.49 13.94
N LYS A 448 -9.63 22.27 13.51
CA LYS A 448 -9.77 23.69 13.89
C LYS A 448 -9.98 23.91 15.39
N LYS A 449 -10.40 22.87 16.13
CA LYS A 449 -10.57 22.90 17.59
C LYS A 449 -9.26 22.64 18.34
N ASN A 450 -8.23 22.13 17.65
CA ASN A 450 -6.95 21.78 18.24
C ASN A 450 -5.89 22.85 17.94
N ASP A 451 -4.82 22.86 18.73
CA ASP A 451 -3.66 23.72 18.48
C ASP A 451 -3.02 23.41 17.13
N LYS A 452 -2.34 24.41 16.56
CA LYS A 452 -1.68 24.26 15.24
C LYS A 452 -0.61 23.17 15.20
N GLU A 453 0.00 22.89 16.35
CA GLU A 453 1.04 21.86 16.51
C GLU A 453 0.48 20.55 17.08
N HIS A 454 -0.84 20.43 17.21
CA HIS A 454 -1.47 19.23 17.74
C HIS A 454 -1.19 18.02 16.85
N ILE A 455 -0.74 16.94 17.49
CA ILE A 455 -0.61 15.61 16.91
C ILE A 455 -1.48 14.67 17.73
N VAL A 456 -2.32 13.90 17.06
CA VAL A 456 -3.15 12.89 17.72
C VAL A 456 -2.23 11.89 18.44
N PRO A 457 -2.46 11.60 19.73
CA PRO A 457 -1.62 10.68 20.50
C PRO A 457 -1.45 9.33 19.79
N TYR A 458 -0.21 8.83 19.76
CA TYR A 458 0.16 7.59 19.10
C TYR A 458 0.98 6.71 20.03
N ARG A 459 0.94 5.40 19.80
CA ARG A 459 1.64 4.40 20.62
C ARG A 459 3.00 4.03 20.07
N ASP A 460 3.16 4.11 18.76
CA ASP A 460 4.39 3.82 18.04
C ASP A 460 4.59 4.85 16.92
N SER A 461 5.83 5.12 16.54
CA SER A 461 6.10 6.02 15.42
C SER A 461 5.65 5.44 14.06
N GLU A 462 5.57 4.11 13.92
CA GLU A 462 5.19 3.42 12.69
C GLU A 462 3.66 3.26 12.52
N TYR A 463 2.85 3.49 13.57
CA TYR A 463 1.39 3.39 13.52
C TYR A 463 0.70 4.07 14.74
N TRP A 464 -0.54 4.52 14.57
CA TRP A 464 -1.33 5.13 15.66
C TRP A 464 -1.81 4.12 16.72
#